data_AF-A0A379S2S4-F1
#
_entry.id   AF-A0A379S2S4-F1
#
_cell.length_a   1.000
_cell.length_b   1.000
_cell.length_c   1.000
_cell.angle_alpha   90.00
_cell.angle_beta   90.00
_cell.angle_gamma   90.00
#
_symmetry.space_group_name_H-M   'P 1'
#
loop_
_entity.id
_entity.type
_entity.pdbx_description
1 polymer ?
#
loop_
_entity_poly.entity_id
_entity_poly.type
_entity_poly.pdbx_seq_one_letter_code
_entity_poly.pdbx_strand_id
1 'polypeptide(L)'
;MKISYPLRDTSGKEFRSLEDVMRLIDGEAHGTWLLGANGLWHGGIHISDISNPFSALNPDAINTGEPVPLQFMADGIIVAYRLNNEYLTAPYCGQQLHCGQQLRYSSSFVLVKSQCKPDPQKEKSWLEFYSLYMHLAPVADYPKSPCYKVRDGHSGIRLRQYKNGQHGLPEGEPDKGEAGTYPAPAKTEKSLKADDRFVSSRTGVFTSRRMAKPP
;
A
#
# COMPACT_ATOMS: atom_id res chain seq x y z
N MET A 1 -10.91 -5.48 17.62
CA MET A 1 -10.45 -4.40 16.73
C MET A 1 -8.95 -4.46 16.68
N LYS A 2 -8.38 -4.59 15.49
CA LYS A 2 -6.95 -4.44 15.25
C LYS A 2 -6.68 -2.98 14.94
N ILE A 3 -5.77 -2.36 15.69
CA ILE A 3 -5.37 -0.96 15.51
C ILE A 3 -3.91 -0.91 15.08
N SER A 4 -3.58 0.02 14.21
CA SER A 4 -2.21 0.33 13.79
C SER A 4 -2.07 1.81 13.54
N TYR A 5 -0.84 2.34 13.65
CA TYR A 5 -0.57 3.68 13.14
C TYR A 5 -0.65 3.69 11.62
N PRO A 6 -1.20 4.76 11.00
CA PRO A 6 -1.40 4.79 9.56
C PRO A 6 -0.08 4.94 8.78
N LEU A 7 1.01 5.29 9.47
CA LEU A 7 2.30 5.70 8.93
C LEU A 7 3.42 4.76 9.35
N ARG A 8 4.55 4.87 8.65
CA ARG A 8 5.83 4.30 9.05
C ARG A 8 6.76 5.42 9.50
N ASP A 9 7.75 5.06 10.32
CA ASP A 9 8.82 6.00 10.65
C ASP A 9 9.71 6.28 9.42
N THR A 10 10.65 7.20 9.58
CA THR A 10 11.62 7.57 8.54
C THR A 10 12.66 6.49 8.24
N SER A 11 12.49 5.28 8.78
CA SER A 11 13.23 4.06 8.44
C SER A 11 12.31 2.96 7.88
N GLY A 12 11.04 3.27 7.60
CA GLY A 12 10.05 2.33 7.08
C GLY A 12 9.46 1.37 8.12
N LYS A 13 9.73 1.55 9.41
CA LYS A 13 9.28 0.67 10.50
C LYS A 13 7.97 1.14 11.11
N GLU A 14 7.31 0.22 11.80
CA GLU A 14 6.08 0.47 12.56
C GLU A 14 6.36 1.32 13.81
N PHE A 15 5.53 2.33 14.05
CA PHE A 15 5.58 3.11 15.29
C PHE A 15 5.16 2.28 16.50
N ARG A 16 5.77 2.59 17.65
CA ARG A 16 5.50 1.94 18.94
C ARG A 16 4.88 2.86 19.97
N SER A 17 4.89 4.17 19.74
CA SER A 17 4.35 5.16 20.66
C SER A 17 3.57 6.23 19.90
N LEU A 18 2.55 6.79 20.56
CA LEU A 18 1.80 7.93 20.04
C LEU A 18 2.69 9.18 19.98
N GLU A 19 3.58 9.34 20.96
CA GLU A 19 4.49 10.49 21.05
C GLU A 19 5.43 10.56 19.85
N ASP A 20 5.96 9.43 19.38
CA ASP A 20 6.80 9.40 18.17
C ASP A 20 6.02 9.81 16.91
N VAL A 21 4.76 9.40 16.82
CA VAL A 21 3.86 9.78 15.71
C VAL A 21 3.55 11.27 15.77
N MET A 22 3.16 11.78 16.94
CA MET A 22 2.84 13.19 17.12
C MET A 22 4.06 14.08 16.86
N ARG A 23 5.25 13.69 17.33
CA ARG A 23 6.50 14.43 17.04
C ARG A 23 6.78 14.53 15.54
N LEU A 24 6.43 13.50 14.76
CA LEU A 24 6.59 13.53 13.30
C LEU A 24 5.51 14.38 12.63
N ILE A 25 4.26 14.30 13.09
CA ILE A 25 3.15 15.14 12.61
C ILE A 25 3.42 16.62 12.92
N ASP A 26 4.00 16.94 14.08
CA ASP A 26 4.38 18.31 14.47
C ASP A 26 5.46 18.90 13.55
N GLY A 27 6.18 18.06 12.81
CA GLY A 27 7.13 18.49 11.77
C GLY A 27 6.47 18.88 10.44
N GLU A 28 5.16 18.62 10.25
CA GLU A 28 4.43 19.03 9.07
C GLU A 28 4.24 20.55 9.05
N ALA A 29 4.47 21.18 7.90
CA ALA A 29 4.34 22.63 7.78
C ALA A 29 2.90 23.12 8.00
N HIS A 30 1.91 22.28 7.66
CA HIS A 30 0.49 22.63 7.66
C HIS A 30 -0.40 21.43 7.99
N GLY A 31 -1.68 21.69 8.26
CA GLY A 31 -2.70 20.65 8.39
C GLY A 31 -2.67 19.94 9.74
N THR A 32 -2.36 20.65 10.81
CA THR A 32 -2.54 20.17 12.19
C THR A 32 -4.02 20.03 12.52
N TRP A 33 -4.33 19.13 13.45
CA TRP A 33 -5.72 18.89 13.86
C TRP A 33 -6.32 20.10 14.60
N LEU A 34 -7.64 20.24 14.46
CA LEU A 34 -8.53 21.28 14.96
C LEU A 34 -8.46 22.63 14.24
N LEU A 35 -7.26 23.22 14.07
CA LEU A 35 -7.10 24.54 13.46
C LEU A 35 -6.07 24.52 12.34
N GLY A 36 -6.50 24.88 11.14
CA GLY A 36 -5.61 25.04 9.98
C GLY A 36 -4.82 26.35 10.03
N ALA A 37 -3.76 26.43 9.21
CA ALA A 37 -2.95 27.64 9.09
C ALA A 37 -3.72 28.89 8.60
N ASN A 38 -4.92 28.69 8.05
CA ASN A 38 -5.86 29.74 7.63
C ASN A 38 -6.82 30.20 8.76
N GLY A 39 -6.65 29.70 9.99
CA GLY A 39 -7.52 30.01 11.13
C GLY A 39 -8.90 29.35 11.07
N LEU A 40 -9.14 28.44 10.12
CA LEU A 40 -10.40 27.70 10.00
C LEU A 40 -10.30 26.34 10.68
N TRP A 41 -11.47 25.79 11.02
CA TRP A 41 -11.59 24.43 11.52
C TRP A 41 -10.99 23.43 10.54
N HIS A 42 -10.11 22.57 11.04
CA HIS A 42 -9.46 21.53 10.27
C HIS A 42 -9.79 20.16 10.85
N GLY A 43 -10.60 19.39 10.11
CA GLY A 43 -11.17 18.12 10.57
C GLY A 43 -10.23 16.91 10.47
N GLY A 44 -8.95 17.11 10.19
CA GLY A 44 -8.01 16.03 9.95
C GLY A 44 -6.56 16.40 10.24
N ILE A 45 -5.66 15.52 9.84
CA ILE A 45 -4.21 15.75 9.82
C ILE A 45 -3.71 15.59 8.39
N HIS A 46 -2.79 16.45 7.98
CA HIS A 46 -2.06 16.26 6.72
C HIS A 46 -0.77 15.52 6.99
N ILE A 47 -0.42 14.61 6.09
CA ILE A 47 0.82 13.84 6.14
C ILE A 47 1.45 13.94 4.75
N SER A 48 2.70 14.38 4.71
CA SER A 48 3.50 14.50 3.50
C SER A 48 4.65 13.48 3.50
N ASP A 49 5.49 13.58 2.49
CA ASP A 49 6.76 12.84 2.41
C ASP A 49 7.79 13.31 3.45
N ILE A 50 7.57 14.44 4.13
CA ILE A 50 8.38 14.88 5.27
C ILE A 50 8.20 13.92 6.46
N SER A 51 6.95 13.65 6.86
CA SER A 51 6.68 12.78 8.01
C SER A 51 6.56 11.30 7.67
N ASN A 52 6.31 10.97 6.39
CA ASN A 52 6.15 9.58 5.95
C ASN A 52 6.80 9.30 4.57
N PRO A 53 8.13 9.47 4.43
CA PRO A 53 8.84 9.38 3.15
C PRO A 53 8.72 8.01 2.48
N PHE A 54 8.48 6.94 3.25
CA PHE A 54 8.37 5.58 2.73
C PHE A 54 7.05 5.29 2.04
N SER A 55 6.01 6.12 2.25
CA SER A 55 4.71 5.95 1.60
C SER A 55 4.52 6.84 0.38
N ALA A 56 5.50 7.67 0.05
CA ALA A 56 5.48 8.50 -1.14
C ALA A 56 5.69 7.63 -2.39
N LEU A 57 4.81 7.77 -3.38
CA LEU A 57 4.95 7.14 -4.71
C LEU A 57 5.73 8.06 -5.67
N ASN A 58 6.81 8.68 -5.19
CA ASN A 58 7.67 9.55 -6.01
C ASN A 58 8.96 8.79 -6.38
N PRO A 59 9.38 8.78 -7.66
CA PRO A 59 10.68 8.26 -8.09
C PRO A 59 11.89 8.81 -7.30
N ASP A 60 11.79 10.04 -6.79
CA ASP A 60 12.84 10.70 -6.01
C ASP A 60 12.71 10.47 -4.49
N ALA A 61 11.71 9.71 -4.03
CA ALA A 61 11.55 9.40 -2.61
C ALA A 61 12.72 8.53 -2.11
N ILE A 62 13.09 8.70 -0.84
CA ILE A 62 14.17 7.94 -0.16
C ILE A 62 13.96 6.41 -0.26
N ASN A 63 12.72 5.98 -0.50
CA ASN A 63 12.37 4.58 -0.58
C ASN A 63 12.80 3.98 -1.92
N THR A 64 13.79 3.09 -1.87
CA THR A 64 14.38 2.38 -3.00
C THR A 64 13.37 1.41 -3.65
N GLY A 65 12.42 1.93 -4.44
CA GLY A 65 11.55 1.16 -5.33
C GLY A 65 10.35 0.42 -4.70
N GLU A 66 10.28 0.27 -3.37
CA GLU A 66 9.19 -0.45 -2.68
C GLU A 66 8.43 0.46 -1.69
N PRO A 67 7.49 1.30 -2.16
CA PRO A 67 6.70 2.15 -1.29
C PRO A 67 5.84 1.33 -0.32
N VAL A 68 5.82 1.75 0.96
CA VAL A 68 4.95 1.16 1.98
C VAL A 68 3.56 1.79 1.85
N PRO A 69 2.48 1.01 1.68
CA PRO A 69 1.15 1.60 1.56
C PRO A 69 0.71 2.25 2.88
N LEU A 70 -0.08 3.32 2.75
CA LEU A 70 -0.82 3.88 3.87
C LEU A 70 -1.70 2.78 4.51
N GLN A 71 -1.63 2.66 5.83
CA GLN A 71 -2.38 1.65 6.56
C GLN A 71 -3.68 2.23 7.11
N PHE A 72 -4.76 1.44 7.08
CA PHE A 72 -5.96 1.81 7.82
C PHE A 72 -5.67 1.70 9.32
N MET A 73 -6.03 2.74 10.06
CA MET A 73 -5.78 2.82 11.50
C MET A 73 -6.54 1.77 12.30
N ALA A 74 -7.68 1.31 11.80
CA ALA A 74 -8.49 0.27 12.40
C ALA A 74 -8.97 -0.72 11.33
N ASP A 75 -9.14 -1.98 11.72
CA ASP A 75 -9.85 -2.94 10.91
C ASP A 75 -11.30 -2.50 10.68
N GLY A 76 -11.81 -2.80 9.48
CA GLY A 76 -13.11 -2.32 9.06
C GLY A 76 -13.45 -2.74 7.65
N ILE A 77 -14.55 -2.19 7.15
CA ILE A 77 -15.04 -2.42 5.79
C ILE A 77 -14.95 -1.11 5.00
N ILE A 78 -14.50 -1.20 3.76
CA ILE A 78 -14.56 -0.06 2.83
C ILE A 78 -16.02 0.14 2.43
N VAL A 79 -16.60 1.27 2.81
CA VAL A 79 -18.02 1.60 2.56
C VAL A 79 -18.22 2.60 1.43
N ALA A 80 -17.18 3.36 1.10
CA ALA A 80 -17.16 4.23 -0.07
C ALA A 80 -15.71 4.46 -0.51
N TYR A 81 -15.50 4.64 -1.81
CA TYR A 81 -14.20 5.02 -2.35
C TYR A 81 -14.37 5.76 -3.68
N ARG A 82 -13.36 6.56 -4.02
CA ARG A 82 -13.13 7.11 -5.35
C ARG A 82 -11.65 6.97 -5.65
N LEU A 83 -11.30 6.55 -6.86
CA LEU A 83 -9.91 6.52 -7.32
C LEU A 83 -9.83 7.30 -8.63
N ASN A 84 -8.90 8.25 -8.69
CA ASN A 84 -8.53 8.91 -9.93
C ASN A 84 -7.56 8.04 -10.72
N ASN A 85 -7.76 7.95 -12.04
CA ASN A 85 -6.79 7.28 -12.91
C ASN A 85 -5.48 8.08 -13.01
N GLU A 86 -5.59 9.40 -13.13
CA GLU A 86 -4.50 10.38 -13.15
C GLU A 86 -4.88 11.58 -12.25
N TYR A 87 -3.91 12.39 -11.85
CA TYR A 87 -4.21 13.63 -11.11
C TYR A 87 -5.11 14.56 -11.94
N LEU A 88 -6.02 15.23 -11.24
CA LEU A 88 -6.81 16.31 -11.80
C LEU A 88 -5.98 17.60 -11.80
N THR A 89 -6.29 18.52 -12.71
CA THR A 89 -5.72 19.87 -12.72
C THR A 89 -6.79 20.93 -12.55
N ALA A 90 -6.46 21.99 -11.83
CA ALA A 90 -7.29 23.19 -11.71
C ALA A 90 -6.42 24.44 -11.89
N PRO A 91 -6.95 25.50 -12.55
CA PRO A 91 -6.28 26.79 -12.55
C PRO A 91 -6.10 27.28 -11.12
N TYR A 92 -4.88 27.69 -10.79
CA TYR A 92 -4.59 28.33 -9.51
C TYR A 92 -4.01 29.70 -9.76
N CYS A 93 -4.70 30.68 -9.22
CA CYS A 93 -4.22 32.03 -9.12
C CYS A 93 -3.99 32.23 -7.62
N GLY A 94 -2.74 32.12 -7.18
CA GLY A 94 -2.38 32.42 -5.79
C GLY A 94 -2.61 33.91 -5.47
N GLN A 95 -1.83 34.49 -4.56
CA GLN A 95 -1.92 35.92 -4.24
C GLN A 95 -1.43 36.85 -5.39
N GLN A 96 -0.78 36.32 -6.42
CA GLN A 96 -0.28 37.09 -7.56
C GLN A 96 -1.27 37.06 -8.74
N LEU A 97 -1.42 38.22 -9.38
CA LEU A 97 -2.30 38.51 -10.52
C LEU A 97 -1.96 37.75 -11.83
N HIS A 98 -1.06 36.78 -11.81
CA HIS A 98 -0.69 35.99 -12.99
C HIS A 98 -1.29 34.59 -12.87
N CYS A 99 -2.53 34.47 -13.38
CA CYS A 99 -3.20 33.20 -13.56
C CYS A 99 -2.50 32.42 -14.70
N GLY A 100 -1.87 31.29 -14.36
CA GLY A 100 -1.19 30.45 -15.36
C GLY A 100 -0.65 29.13 -14.81
N GLN A 101 -0.54 29.00 -13.48
CA GLN A 101 -0.16 27.73 -12.86
C GLN A 101 -1.38 26.80 -12.78
N GLN A 102 -1.18 25.55 -13.21
CA GLN A 102 -2.15 24.47 -12.96
C GLN A 102 -1.74 23.71 -11.70
N LEU A 103 -2.59 23.74 -10.68
CA LEU A 103 -2.42 22.88 -9.51
C LEU A 103 -2.86 21.47 -9.86
N ARG A 104 -2.01 20.50 -9.51
CA ARG A 104 -2.36 19.07 -9.54
C ARG A 104 -2.96 18.68 -8.21
N TYR A 105 -4.08 17.96 -8.23
CA TYR A 105 -4.72 17.46 -7.03
C TYR A 105 -5.36 16.09 -7.28
N SER A 106 -5.54 15.34 -6.21
CA SER A 106 -6.26 14.08 -6.21
C SER A 106 -7.56 14.22 -5.42
N SER A 107 -8.65 13.78 -6.04
CA SER A 107 -9.96 13.57 -5.40
C SER A 107 -10.14 12.11 -4.96
N SER A 108 -9.10 11.28 -5.05
CA SER A 108 -9.13 9.91 -4.56
C SER A 108 -9.34 9.88 -3.05
N PHE A 109 -10.25 9.03 -2.59
CA PHE A 109 -10.47 8.80 -1.18
C PHE A 109 -10.93 7.36 -0.92
N VAL A 110 -10.74 6.92 0.33
CA VAL A 110 -11.31 5.69 0.87
C VAL A 110 -11.98 6.00 2.21
N LEU A 111 -13.20 5.53 2.40
CA LEU A 111 -13.95 5.64 3.65
C LEU A 111 -14.06 4.24 4.27
N VAL A 112 -13.48 4.07 5.45
CA VAL A 112 -13.51 2.82 6.21
C VAL A 112 -14.49 2.96 7.37
N LYS A 113 -15.46 2.06 7.45
CA LYS A 113 -16.35 1.90 8.61
C LYS A 113 -15.75 0.85 9.54
N SER A 114 -15.52 1.25 10.78
CA SER A 114 -14.94 0.41 11.83
C SER A 114 -15.91 0.30 13.01
N GLN A 115 -15.86 -0.83 13.70
CA GLN A 115 -16.73 -1.10 14.84
C GLN A 115 -15.91 -1.58 16.03
N CYS A 116 -15.82 -0.75 17.06
CA CYS A 116 -15.24 -1.13 18.34
C CYS A 116 -16.33 -1.79 19.20
N LYS A 117 -16.05 -2.99 19.71
CA LYS A 117 -16.94 -3.74 20.61
C LYS A 117 -16.20 -4.02 21.91
N PRO A 118 -16.12 -3.05 22.84
CA PRO A 118 -15.43 -3.25 24.12
C PRO A 118 -16.03 -4.41 24.92
N ASP A 119 -17.38 -4.49 24.95
CA ASP A 119 -18.12 -5.60 25.54
C ASP A 119 -19.02 -6.24 24.46
N PRO A 120 -18.68 -7.44 23.94
CA PRO A 120 -19.47 -8.14 22.92
C PRO A 120 -20.92 -8.47 23.32
N GLN A 121 -21.27 -8.40 24.61
CA GLN A 121 -22.62 -8.69 25.09
C GLN A 121 -23.46 -7.43 25.32
N LYS A 122 -22.83 -6.25 25.37
CA LYS A 122 -23.50 -4.97 25.58
C LYS A 122 -23.42 -4.11 24.34
N GLU A 123 -24.36 -4.30 23.41
CA GLU A 123 -24.42 -3.55 22.15
C GLU A 123 -24.41 -2.03 22.34
N LYS A 124 -25.01 -1.52 23.43
CA LYS A 124 -24.98 -0.08 23.77
C LYS A 124 -23.58 0.47 24.07
N SER A 125 -22.60 -0.39 24.32
CA SER A 125 -21.19 -0.01 24.51
C SER A 125 -20.40 0.02 23.21
N TRP A 126 -20.98 -0.44 22.10
CA TRP A 126 -20.29 -0.50 20.82
C TRP A 126 -20.19 0.88 20.21
N LEU A 127 -19.05 1.16 19.59
CA LEU A 127 -18.79 2.40 18.89
C LEU A 127 -18.59 2.10 17.41
N GLU A 128 -19.41 2.70 16.58
CA GLU A 128 -19.21 2.74 15.13
C GLU A 128 -18.61 4.09 14.75
N PHE A 129 -17.57 4.05 13.93
CA PHE A 129 -16.91 5.26 13.46
C PHE A 129 -16.38 5.08 12.04
N TYR A 130 -16.10 6.21 11.41
CA TYR A 130 -15.67 6.28 10.01
C TYR A 130 -14.33 7.00 9.93
N SER A 131 -13.37 6.41 9.23
CA SER A 131 -12.09 7.02 8.92
C SER A 131 -12.01 7.32 7.43
N LEU A 132 -11.87 8.61 7.09
CA LEU A 132 -11.76 9.08 5.72
C LEU A 132 -10.28 9.35 5.38
N TYR A 133 -9.77 8.63 4.39
CA TYR A 133 -8.42 8.81 3.85
C TYR A 133 -8.54 9.52 2.51
N MET A 134 -7.95 10.71 2.38
CA MET A 134 -8.08 11.57 1.19
C MET A 134 -6.72 11.87 0.57
N HIS A 135 -6.75 12.49 -0.62
CA HIS A 135 -5.56 12.92 -1.36
C HIS A 135 -4.60 11.77 -1.69
N LEU A 136 -5.16 10.57 -1.85
CA LEU A 136 -4.40 9.38 -2.21
C LEU A 136 -3.87 9.51 -3.64
N ALA A 137 -2.71 8.92 -3.91
CA ALA A 137 -2.13 8.90 -5.25
C ALA A 137 -3.12 8.32 -6.29
N PRO A 138 -3.08 8.77 -7.55
CA PRO A 138 -3.89 8.19 -8.62
C PRO A 138 -3.36 6.81 -9.02
N VAL A 139 -4.21 6.02 -9.69
CA VAL A 139 -3.88 4.65 -10.13
C VAL A 139 -2.62 4.61 -11.00
N ALA A 140 -2.39 5.63 -11.84
CA ALA A 140 -1.23 5.69 -12.72
C ALA A 140 0.13 5.72 -12.01
N ASP A 141 0.18 6.19 -10.76
CA ASP A 141 1.42 6.30 -9.98
C ASP A 141 1.77 4.98 -9.27
N TYR A 142 0.82 4.05 -9.15
CA TYR A 142 1.09 2.75 -8.52
C TYR A 142 1.90 1.84 -9.45
N PRO A 143 2.82 1.03 -8.90
CA PRO A 143 3.54 0.02 -9.69
C PRO A 143 2.58 -0.89 -10.46
N LYS A 144 2.81 -1.01 -11.76
CA LYS A 144 2.03 -1.89 -12.63
C LYS A 144 2.60 -3.30 -12.55
N SER A 145 1.76 -4.24 -12.15
CA SER A 145 2.12 -5.66 -12.15
C SER A 145 1.28 -6.42 -13.17
N PRO A 146 1.88 -7.30 -13.99
CA PRO A 146 1.11 -8.11 -14.92
C PRO A 146 0.13 -9.01 -14.16
N CYS A 147 -1.14 -8.93 -14.54
CA CYS A 147 -2.19 -9.81 -14.05
C CYS A 147 -2.36 -10.97 -15.02
N TYR A 148 -2.17 -12.19 -14.53
CA TYR A 148 -2.33 -13.41 -15.30
C TYR A 148 -3.70 -14.02 -15.01
N LYS A 149 -4.31 -14.63 -16.02
CA LYS A 149 -5.52 -15.44 -15.91
C LYS A 149 -5.16 -16.90 -16.14
N VAL A 150 -5.64 -17.79 -15.28
CA VAL A 150 -5.51 -19.23 -15.49
C VAL A 150 -6.39 -19.63 -16.69
N ARG A 151 -5.77 -20.26 -17.68
CA ARG A 151 -6.43 -20.73 -18.90
C ARG A 151 -7.48 -21.81 -18.58
N ASP A 152 -8.55 -21.83 -19.36
CA ASP A 152 -9.61 -22.85 -19.28
C ASP A 152 -9.02 -24.27 -19.34
N GLY A 153 -9.59 -25.17 -18.54
CA GLY A 153 -9.12 -26.55 -18.42
C GLY A 153 -7.89 -26.75 -17.52
N HIS A 154 -7.32 -25.69 -16.93
CA HIS A 154 -6.21 -25.79 -15.97
C HIS A 154 -6.68 -25.56 -14.52
N SER A 155 -6.21 -26.39 -13.61
CA SER A 155 -6.49 -26.27 -12.17
C SER A 155 -5.41 -26.90 -11.32
N GLY A 156 -5.43 -26.67 -10.01
CA GLY A 156 -4.49 -27.29 -9.06
C GLY A 156 -3.11 -26.63 -9.08
N ILE A 157 -3.00 -25.43 -9.67
CA ILE A 157 -1.76 -24.65 -9.69
C ILE A 157 -1.51 -24.15 -8.27
N ARG A 158 -0.63 -24.83 -7.54
CA ARG A 158 -0.31 -24.51 -6.15
C ARG A 158 0.41 -23.17 -6.06
N LEU A 159 -0.14 -22.26 -5.26
CA LEU A 159 0.53 -21.01 -4.94
C LEU A 159 1.71 -21.28 -4.00
N ARG A 160 2.78 -20.52 -4.17
CA ARG A 160 3.98 -20.58 -3.33
C ARG A 160 4.25 -19.22 -2.73
N GLN A 161 4.73 -19.18 -1.50
CA GLN A 161 5.03 -17.91 -0.82
C GLN A 161 6.48 -17.52 -1.10
N TYR A 162 6.68 -16.45 -1.84
CA TYR A 162 8.00 -15.85 -2.00
C TYR A 162 8.39 -15.05 -0.74
N LYS A 163 9.67 -15.12 -0.38
CA LYS A 163 10.30 -14.28 0.65
C LYS A 163 11.57 -13.72 0.06
N ASN A 164 11.75 -12.40 0.15
CA ASN A 164 12.93 -11.74 -0.42
C ASN A 164 14.22 -12.34 0.19
N GLY A 165 15.23 -12.57 -0.67
CA GLY A 165 16.53 -13.14 -0.30
C GLY A 165 16.55 -14.62 0.08
N GLN A 166 15.41 -15.34 0.09
CA GLN A 166 15.38 -16.74 0.55
C GLN A 166 15.36 -17.79 -0.57
N HIS A 167 14.87 -17.44 -1.76
CA HIS A 167 14.68 -18.39 -2.85
C HIS A 167 15.05 -17.78 -4.20
N GLY A 168 15.80 -18.52 -5.01
CA GLY A 168 16.29 -18.07 -6.33
C GLY A 168 17.61 -17.29 -6.25
N LEU A 169 17.96 -16.63 -7.35
CA LEU A 169 19.07 -15.68 -7.40
C LEU A 169 18.79 -14.47 -6.47
N PRO A 170 19.77 -14.02 -5.67
CA PRO A 170 19.65 -12.79 -4.89
C PRO A 170 19.32 -11.59 -5.77
N GLU A 171 18.58 -10.64 -5.22
CA GLU A 171 18.20 -9.42 -5.93
C GLU A 171 19.44 -8.60 -6.28
N GLY A 172 19.59 -8.25 -7.56
CA GLY A 172 20.76 -7.52 -8.08
C GLY A 172 21.91 -8.39 -8.59
N GLU A 173 21.87 -9.71 -8.39
CA GLU A 173 22.87 -10.59 -9.02
C GLU A 173 22.55 -10.85 -10.50
N PRO A 174 23.55 -10.74 -11.39
CA PRO A 174 23.34 -11.04 -12.81
C PRO A 174 23.03 -12.53 -12.97
N ASP A 175 21.92 -12.83 -13.64
CA ASP A 175 21.63 -14.18 -14.12
C ASP A 175 22.64 -14.53 -15.22
N LYS A 176 23.67 -15.29 -14.86
CA LYS A 176 24.71 -15.75 -15.78
C LYS A 176 24.24 -16.92 -16.66
N GLY A 177 22.98 -17.34 -16.55
CA GLY A 177 22.42 -18.48 -17.29
C GLY A 177 22.97 -19.83 -16.81
N GLU A 178 23.65 -19.87 -15.67
CA GLU A 178 24.15 -21.10 -15.07
C GLU A 178 22.98 -21.91 -14.50
N ALA A 179 22.97 -23.21 -14.77
CA ALA A 179 21.95 -24.11 -14.24
C ALA A 179 22.09 -24.27 -12.72
N GLY A 180 21.41 -23.41 -11.96
CA GLY A 180 21.35 -23.48 -10.50
C GLY A 180 20.20 -24.36 -9.99
N THR A 181 20.44 -25.13 -8.93
CA THR A 181 19.36 -25.79 -8.18
C THR A 181 18.93 -24.87 -7.05
N TYR A 182 17.81 -24.17 -7.24
CA TYR A 182 17.25 -23.31 -6.20
C TYR A 182 16.11 -24.02 -5.48
N PRO A 183 16.06 -23.98 -4.14
CA PRO A 183 14.92 -24.50 -3.40
C PRO A 183 13.68 -23.70 -3.80
N ALA A 184 12.67 -24.40 -4.34
CA ALA A 184 11.40 -23.78 -4.63
C ALA A 184 10.73 -23.32 -3.32
N PRO A 185 10.11 -22.13 -3.28
CA PRO A 185 9.44 -21.68 -2.06
C PRO A 185 8.35 -22.65 -1.63
N ALA A 186 8.06 -22.69 -0.33
CA ALA A 186 7.07 -23.61 0.24
C ALA A 186 5.70 -23.48 -0.47
N LYS A 187 5.05 -24.61 -0.72
CA LYS A 187 3.67 -24.63 -1.23
C LYS A 187 2.74 -24.09 -0.14
N THR A 188 1.81 -23.24 -0.54
CA THR A 188 0.68 -22.87 0.30
C THR A 188 -0.45 -23.88 0.13
N GLU A 189 -1.42 -23.86 1.04
CA GLU A 189 -2.64 -24.67 0.90
C GLU A 189 -3.53 -24.20 -0.25
N LYS A 190 -3.33 -22.97 -0.74
CA LYS A 190 -4.10 -22.37 -1.82
C LYS A 190 -3.66 -22.87 -3.19
N SER A 191 -4.63 -23.03 -4.07
CA SER A 191 -4.40 -23.36 -5.49
C SER A 191 -5.32 -22.55 -6.37
N LEU A 192 -4.83 -22.22 -7.56
CA LEU A 192 -5.63 -21.57 -8.59
C LEU A 192 -6.39 -22.60 -9.44
N LYS A 193 -7.57 -22.21 -9.89
CA LYS A 193 -8.42 -22.91 -10.86
C LYS A 193 -8.61 -22.06 -12.12
N ALA A 194 -9.25 -22.63 -13.14
CA ALA A 194 -9.59 -21.93 -14.38
C ALA A 194 -10.33 -20.62 -14.05
N ASP A 195 -10.04 -19.59 -14.85
CA ASP A 195 -10.54 -18.21 -14.72
C ASP A 195 -10.05 -17.40 -13.51
N ASP A 196 -9.34 -18.01 -12.56
CA ASP A 196 -8.72 -17.25 -11.48
C ASP A 196 -7.70 -16.25 -12.06
N ARG A 197 -7.74 -15.04 -11.53
CA ARG A 197 -6.77 -13.98 -11.84
C ARG A 197 -5.79 -13.83 -10.69
N PHE A 198 -4.52 -13.70 -11.02
CA PHE A 198 -3.46 -13.54 -10.03
C PHE A 198 -2.39 -12.56 -10.53
N VAL A 199 -1.71 -11.92 -9.59
CA VAL A 199 -0.53 -11.11 -9.85
C VAL A 199 0.68 -11.93 -9.39
N SER A 200 1.69 -12.07 -10.24
CA SER A 200 2.94 -12.70 -9.85
C SER A 200 3.96 -11.63 -9.48
N SER A 201 4.53 -11.69 -8.27
CA SER A 201 5.59 -10.77 -7.86
C SER A 201 6.89 -10.98 -8.65
N ARG A 202 7.10 -12.18 -9.23
CA ARG A 202 8.18 -12.48 -10.18
C ARG A 202 7.74 -13.52 -11.21
N THR A 203 8.19 -13.38 -12.46
CA THR A 203 8.13 -14.44 -13.48
C THR A 203 9.48 -15.13 -13.55
N GLY A 204 9.64 -16.20 -12.78
CA GLY A 204 10.81 -17.08 -12.91
C GLY A 204 10.55 -18.17 -13.93
N VAL A 205 11.50 -18.43 -14.82
CA VAL A 205 11.50 -19.65 -15.65
C VAL A 205 12.03 -20.79 -14.79
N PHE A 206 11.13 -21.54 -14.16
CA PHE A 206 11.52 -22.74 -13.42
C PHE A 206 11.64 -23.91 -14.40
N THR A 207 12.88 -24.33 -14.70
CA THR A 207 13.12 -25.57 -15.43
C THR A 207 13.08 -26.75 -14.46
N SER A 208 12.00 -27.52 -14.48
CA SER A 208 11.94 -28.77 -13.72
C SER A 208 12.64 -29.88 -14.50
N ARG A 209 13.77 -30.42 -13.99
CA ARG A 209 14.27 -31.72 -14.46
C ARG A 209 13.47 -32.83 -13.77
N ARG A 210 12.84 -33.69 -14.57
CA ARG A 210 12.23 -34.93 -14.07
C ARG A 210 13.37 -35.83 -13.57
N MET A 211 13.53 -35.97 -12.25
CA MET A 211 14.47 -36.97 -11.73
C MET A 211 13.93 -38.35 -12.10
N ALA A 212 14.73 -39.14 -12.83
CA ALA A 212 14.45 -40.55 -13.03
C ALA A 212 14.31 -41.22 -11.66
N LYS A 213 13.31 -42.09 -11.48
CA LYS A 213 13.23 -42.93 -10.29
C LYS A 213 14.52 -43.75 -10.20
N PRO A 214 15.19 -43.81 -9.04
CA PRO A 214 16.29 -44.74 -8.87
C PRO A 214 15.79 -46.18 -9.09
N PRO A 215 16.65 -47.07 -9.61
CA PRO A 215 16.33 -48.47 -9.90
C PRO A 215 15.86 -49.24 -8.67
#